data_AF-A0A9D6JDX3-F1
#
_entry.id   AF-A0A9D6JDX3-F1
#
_cell.length_a   1.000
_cell.length_b   1.000
_cell.length_c   1.000
_cell.angle_alpha   90.00
_cell.angle_beta   90.00
_cell.angle_gamma   90.00
#
_symmetry.space_group_name_H-M   'P 1'
#
loop_
_entity.id
_entity.type
_entity.pdbx_description
1 polymer ?
#
loop_
_entity_poly.entity_id
_entity_poly.type
_entity_poly.pdbx_seq_one_letter_code
_entity_poly.pdbx_strand_id
1 'polypeptide(L)' 'MTTSPSAIAALANREYAYGFVTEIEADAAPPGLNEDIIRLISAKKREPEWMLAWRLKAYRYWATL' A
#
# COMPACT_ATOMS: atom_id res chain seq x y z
N MET A 1 -1.95 22.85 -44.76
CA MET A 1 -0.96 22.06 -44.00
C MET A 1 -1.48 20.63 -43.90
N THR A 2 -1.10 19.75 -44.84
CA THR A 2 -1.49 18.33 -44.84
C THR A 2 -0.51 17.56 -43.96
N THR A 3 -0.95 17.15 -42.77
CA THR A 3 -0.11 16.44 -41.81
C THR A 3 0.21 15.03 -42.34
N SER A 4 1.49 14.69 -42.51
CA SER A 4 1.92 13.39 -43.03
C SER A 4 1.63 12.26 -42.03
N PRO A 5 1.14 11.08 -42.46
CA PRO A 5 0.78 9.97 -41.57
C PRO A 5 1.92 9.48 -40.67
N SER A 6 3.17 9.54 -41.14
CA SER A 6 4.32 9.09 -40.34
C SER A 6 4.63 9.99 -39.14
N ALA A 7 4.33 11.29 -39.23
CA ALA A 7 4.53 12.23 -38.13
C ALA A 7 3.56 11.95 -36.96
N ILE A 8 2.34 11.49 -37.27
CA ILE A 8 1.32 11.12 -36.28
C ILE A 8 1.73 9.81 -35.60
N ALA A 9 2.16 8.81 -36.38
CA ALA A 9 2.64 7.53 -35.83
C ALA A 9 3.86 7.71 -34.90
N ALA A 10 4.78 8.60 -35.25
CA ALA A 10 5.97 8.92 -34.45
C ALA A 10 5.65 9.74 -33.18
N LEU A 11 4.48 10.36 -33.09
CA LEU A 11 4.01 11.02 -31.87
C LEU A 11 3.26 10.02 -30.96
N ALA A 12 2.46 9.15 -31.56
CA ALA A 12 1.67 8.13 -30.84
C ALA A 12 2.54 7.05 -30.18
N ASN A 13 3.67 6.67 -30.81
CA ASN A 13 4.60 5.67 -30.27
C ASN A 13 5.64 6.24 -29.29
N ARG A 14 5.51 7.49 -28.83
CA ARG A 14 6.40 8.04 -27.80
C ARG A 14 5.97 7.54 -26.44
N GLU A 15 6.85 6.79 -25.77
CA GLU A 15 6.68 6.46 -24.37
C GLU A 15 6.74 7.74 -23.52
N TYR A 16 5.80 7.87 -22.58
CA TYR A 16 5.68 9.04 -21.74
C TYR A 16 6.82 9.07 -20.70
N ALA A 17 7.85 9.88 -20.96
CA ALA A 17 9.08 9.91 -20.18
C ALA A 17 8.95 10.49 -18.76
N TYR A 18 7.78 11.01 -18.37
CA TYR A 18 7.57 11.77 -17.13
C TYR A 18 6.64 11.02 -16.16
N GLY A 19 7.00 9.79 -15.78
CA GLY A 19 6.33 9.10 -14.69
C GLY A 19 6.77 9.66 -13.33
N PHE A 20 5.83 10.08 -12.49
CA PHE A 20 6.11 10.42 -11.09
C PHE A 20 6.29 9.12 -10.29
N VAL A 21 7.53 8.71 -10.02
CA VAL A 21 7.84 7.62 -9.08
C VAL A 21 8.33 8.26 -7.79
N THR A 22 7.70 7.91 -6.67
CA THR A 22 8.17 8.29 -5.33
C THR A 22 8.45 7.01 -4.59
N GLU A 23 9.71 6.78 -4.25
CA GLU A 23 10.10 5.73 -3.33
C GLU A 23 9.53 6.06 -1.95
N ILE A 24 8.64 5.22 -1.44
CA ILE A 24 8.08 5.36 -0.10
C ILE A 24 8.70 4.24 0.73
N GLU A 25 9.34 4.61 1.84
CA GLU A 25 9.79 3.63 2.81
C GLU A 25 8.57 2.93 3.41
N ALA A 26 8.45 1.63 3.15
CA ALA A 26 7.40 0.78 3.68
C ALA A 26 8.02 -0.23 4.64
N ASP A 27 7.53 -0.23 5.87
CA ASP A 27 7.95 -1.18 6.89
C ASP A 27 6.84 -2.22 7.10
N ALA A 28 7.16 -3.48 6.80
CA ALA A 28 6.22 -4.59 6.83
C ALA A 28 6.34 -5.39 8.14
N ALA A 29 5.21 -5.84 8.67
CA ALA A 29 5.21 -6.82 9.74
C ALA A 29 5.61 -8.22 9.20
N PRO A 30 6.18 -9.09 10.05
CA PRO A 30 6.44 -10.49 9.68
C PRO A 30 5.21 -11.21 9.13
N PRO A 31 5.40 -12.25 8.29
CA PRO A 31 4.29 -13.03 7.75
C PRO A 31 3.53 -13.75 8.87
N GLY A 32 2.20 -13.73 8.79
CA GLY A 32 1.29 -14.35 9.76
C GLY A 32 0.47 -13.33 10.56
N LEU A 33 -0.61 -13.81 11.21
CA LEU A 33 -1.49 -12.99 12.04
C LEU A 33 -1.72 -13.66 13.40
N ASN A 34 -1.18 -13.07 14.45
CA ASN A 34 -1.39 -13.46 15.84
C ASN A 34 -1.50 -12.22 16.75
N GLU A 35 -1.82 -12.42 18.03
CA GLU A 35 -1.94 -11.29 18.98
C GLU A 35 -0.62 -10.50 19.13
N ASP A 36 0.54 -11.14 19.02
CA ASP A 36 1.85 -10.49 19.17
C ASP A 36 2.13 -9.53 18.00
N ILE A 37 1.77 -9.92 16.77
CA ILE A 37 1.86 -9.08 15.57
C ILE A 37 0.91 -7.88 15.70
N ILE A 38 -0.30 -8.08 16.23
CA ILE A 38 -1.24 -6.99 16.46
C ILE A 38 -0.68 -5.98 17.47
N ARG A 39 -0.08 -6.47 18.56
CA ARG A 39 0.58 -5.62 19.58
C ARG A 39 1.77 -4.87 18.99
N LEU A 40 2.60 -5.55 18.18
CA LEU A 40 3.73 -4.95 17.47
C LEU A 40 3.27 -3.80 16.56
N ILE A 41 2.24 -4.03 15.73
CA ILE A 41 1.70 -3.01 14.82
C ILE A 41 1.17 -1.80 15.60
N SER A 42 0.43 -2.06 16.69
CA SER A 42 -0.17 -1.02 17.51
C SER A 42 0.89 -0.16 18.22
N ALA A 43 1.92 -0.80 18.79
CA ALA A 43 3.05 -0.11 19.42
C ALA A 43 3.83 0.74 18.41
N LYS A 44 4.10 0.19 17.22
CA LYS A 44 4.81 0.88 16.14
C LYS A 44 4.08 2.14 15.66
N LYS A 45 2.74 2.06 15.60
CA LYS A 45 1.87 3.18 15.23
C LYS A 45 1.55 4.13 16.39
N ARG A 46 2.03 3.86 17.61
CA ARG A 46 1.75 4.63 18.84
C ARG A 46 0.25 4.80 19.05
N GLU A 47 -0.51 3.73 18.84
CA GLU A 47 -1.96 3.76 18.99
C GLU A 47 -2.36 3.86 20.47
N PRO A 48 -3.51 4.51 20.78
CA PRO A 48 -4.06 4.52 22.12
C PRO A 48 -4.55 3.13 22.54
N GLU A 49 -4.59 2.88 23.85
CA GLU A 49 -4.90 1.55 24.42
C GLU A 49 -6.26 0.98 23.97
N TRP A 50 -7.27 1.85 23.83
CA TRP A 50 -8.60 1.44 23.36
C TRP A 50 -8.57 0.87 21.93
N MET A 51 -7.67 1.36 21.07
CA MET A 51 -7.53 0.89 19.69
C MET A 51 -6.88 -0.49 19.66
N LEU A 52 -5.87 -0.73 20.50
CA LEU A 52 -5.27 -2.05 20.68
C LEU A 52 -6.32 -3.07 21.17
N ALA A 53 -7.10 -2.71 22.20
CA ALA A 53 -8.15 -3.57 22.73
C ALA A 53 -9.21 -3.91 21.67
N TRP A 54 -9.59 -2.94 20.84
CA TRP A 54 -10.52 -3.16 19.73
C TRP A 54 -9.96 -4.13 18.68
N ARG A 55 -8.70 -3.95 18.25
CA ARG A 55 -8.03 -4.86 17.31
C ARG A 55 -7.96 -6.29 17.84
N LEU A 56 -7.58 -6.46 19.11
CA LEU A 56 -7.51 -7.77 19.75
C LEU A 56 -8.88 -8.45 19.85
N LYS A 57 -9.92 -7.69 20.18
CA LYS A 57 -11.31 -8.21 20.20
C LYS A 57 -11.74 -8.68 18.81
N ALA A 58 -11.46 -7.90 17.77
CA ALA A 58 -11.79 -8.26 16.39
C ALA A 58 -11.05 -9.53 15.94
N TYR A 59 -9.76 -9.65 16.27
CA TYR A 59 -8.98 -10.85 15.96
C TYR A 59 -9.54 -12.11 16.63
N ARG A 60 -9.88 -12.03 17.92
CA ARG A 60 -10.49 -13.16 18.65
C ARG A 60 -11.81 -13.58 18.06
N TYR A 61 -12.65 -12.64 17.65
CA TYR A 61 -13.90 -12.96 16.97
C TYR A 61 -13.64 -13.63 15.62
N TRP A 62 -12.73 -13.08 14.81
CA TRP A 62 -12.34 -13.66 13.53
C TRP A 62 -11.78 -15.08 13.66
N ALA A 63 -10.98 -15.35 14.69
CA ALA A 63 -10.41 -16.67 14.94
C ALA A 63 -11.45 -17.74 15.36
N THR A 64 -12.67 -17.31 15.70
CA THR A 64 -13.80 -18.21 16.03
C THR A 64 -14.77 -18.44 14.87
N LEU A 65 -14.55 -17.79 13.71
CA LEU A 65 -15.27 -18.06 12.47
C LEU A 65 -14.68 -19.30 11.77
#